data_AF-A0A6A6YZ79-F1
#
_entry.id   AF-A0A6A6YZ79-F1
#
_cell.length_a   1.000
_cell.length_b   1.000
_cell.length_c   1.000
_cell.angle_alpha   90.00
_cell.angle_beta   90.00
_cell.angle_gamma   90.00
#
_symmetry.space_group_name_H-M   'P 1'
#
loop_
_entity.id
_entity.type
_entity.pdbx_description
1 polymer ?
#
loop_
_entity_poly.entity_id
_entity_poly.type
_entity_poly.pdbx_seq_one_letter_code
_entity_poly.pdbx_strand_id
1 'polypeptide(L)'
;MTAPEGALKVPGHNNATYGPVPKASQLFEIEFLEITPSPVPTDRIFFQLLRGEIPPSKNKDPAHLDKLLTSATLTITLSAILSNGEHEDETSYTVPLRTTGFSLAGQLSIRNSTGAYVEHLSSSGHNDILTDCQLPGMFIRTGTWTFKVVAELEDGTCLFAITLTQWLEGGMKD
;
A
#
# COMPACT_ATOMS: atom_id res chain seq x y z
N MET A 1 -0.77 16.32 -9.71
CA MET A 1 0.15 17.11 -8.88
C MET A 1 1.41 16.29 -8.64
N THR A 2 2.57 16.94 -8.65
CA THR A 2 3.88 16.37 -8.38
C THR A 2 4.05 16.03 -6.90
N ALA A 3 4.83 14.99 -6.59
CA ALA A 3 5.24 14.65 -5.24
C ALA A 3 5.78 15.88 -4.48
N PRO A 4 5.62 15.94 -3.14
CA PRO A 4 6.22 17.02 -2.34
C PRO A 4 7.72 17.14 -2.65
N GLU A 5 8.23 18.36 -2.70
CA GLU A 5 9.63 18.63 -3.02
C GLU A 5 10.55 17.86 -2.04
N GLY A 6 11.38 16.97 -2.57
CA GLY A 6 12.25 16.08 -1.78
C GLY A 6 11.67 14.68 -1.47
N ALA A 7 10.41 14.40 -1.79
CA ALA A 7 9.84 13.06 -1.62
C ALA A 7 10.33 12.12 -2.73
N LEU A 8 10.93 10.99 -2.32
CA LEU A 8 11.46 10.00 -3.24
C LEU A 8 10.32 9.21 -3.89
N LYS A 9 10.20 9.26 -5.22
CA LYS A 9 9.17 8.52 -5.97
C LYS A 9 9.39 7.01 -5.87
N VAL A 10 8.31 6.24 -5.71
CA VAL A 10 8.30 4.78 -5.86
C VAL A 10 8.32 4.43 -7.35
N PRO A 11 9.21 3.54 -7.84
CA PRO A 11 9.26 3.18 -9.26
C PRO A 11 7.93 2.61 -9.77
N GLY A 12 7.64 2.77 -11.08
CA GLY A 12 6.43 2.24 -11.75
C GLY A 12 5.41 3.31 -12.20
N HIS A 13 4.26 2.88 -12.73
CA HIS A 13 3.17 3.76 -13.17
C HIS A 13 2.22 4.10 -12.02
N ASN A 14 2.74 4.93 -11.13
CA ASN A 14 2.03 5.48 -9.99
C ASN A 14 2.56 6.89 -9.70
N ASN A 15 1.91 7.59 -8.78
CA ASN A 15 2.38 8.85 -8.21
C ASN A 15 2.67 8.73 -6.70
N ALA A 16 2.99 7.53 -6.24
CA ALA A 16 3.38 7.27 -4.87
C ALA A 16 4.84 7.67 -4.60
N THR A 17 5.09 8.00 -3.34
CA THR A 17 6.40 8.33 -2.79
C THR A 17 6.69 7.45 -1.58
N TYR A 18 7.96 7.20 -1.27
CA TYR A 18 8.32 6.56 -0.01
C TYR A 18 7.95 7.48 1.16
N GLY A 19 7.25 6.94 2.16
CA GLY A 19 6.80 7.68 3.34
C GLY A 19 5.62 6.99 4.01
N PRO A 20 5.31 7.30 5.28
CA PRO A 20 6.00 8.27 6.14
C PRO A 20 7.37 7.82 6.64
N VAL A 21 7.71 6.52 6.56
CA VAL A 21 9.03 6.00 6.94
C VAL A 21 10.02 6.17 5.76
N PRO A 22 11.23 6.71 5.98
CA PRO A 22 12.22 6.87 4.90
C PRO A 22 12.60 5.53 4.25
N LYS A 23 12.77 5.51 2.92
CA LYS A 23 13.14 4.29 2.15
C LYS A 23 14.29 3.50 2.78
N ALA A 24 15.33 4.19 3.26
CA ALA A 24 16.52 3.56 3.84
C ALA A 24 16.23 2.76 5.12
N SER A 25 15.15 3.10 5.83
CA SER A 25 14.70 2.45 7.07
C SER A 25 13.66 1.35 6.83
N GLN A 26 13.27 1.11 5.58
CA GLN A 26 12.31 0.05 5.22
C GLN A 26 13.05 -1.26 4.94
N LEU A 27 12.50 -2.38 5.41
CA LEU A 27 13.10 -3.71 5.21
C LEU A 27 12.92 -4.20 3.77
N PHE A 28 11.71 -4.04 3.23
CA PHE A 28 11.32 -4.46 1.89
C PHE A 28 11.79 -3.45 0.83
N GLU A 29 12.57 -3.94 -0.13
CA GLU A 29 13.03 -3.15 -1.26
C GLU A 29 12.01 -3.25 -2.40
N ILE A 30 11.23 -2.18 -2.57
CA ILE A 30 10.26 -2.07 -3.67
C ILE A 30 11.01 -1.91 -5.00
N GLU A 31 10.79 -2.84 -5.91
CA GLU A 31 11.26 -2.79 -7.30
C GLU A 31 10.35 -1.89 -8.14
N PHE A 32 9.03 -2.09 -8.05
CA PHE A 32 8.04 -1.22 -8.66
C PHE A 32 6.66 -1.38 -8.02
N LEU A 33 5.84 -0.35 -8.23
CA LEU A 33 4.40 -0.33 -7.94
C LEU A 33 3.64 0.03 -9.22
N GLU A 34 2.76 -0.85 -9.65
CA GLU A 34 1.82 -0.60 -10.75
C GLU A 34 0.43 -0.36 -10.16
N ILE A 35 -0.24 0.71 -10.61
CA ILE A 35 -1.65 0.97 -10.30
C ILE A 35 -2.38 1.15 -11.62
N THR A 36 -3.42 0.35 -11.86
CA THR A 36 -4.18 0.43 -13.11
C THR A 36 -5.69 0.26 -12.92
N PRO A 37 -6.53 1.12 -13.52
CA PRO A 37 -6.13 2.35 -14.22
C PRO A 37 -5.57 3.41 -13.26
N SER A 38 -4.74 4.31 -13.78
CA SER A 38 -4.21 5.48 -13.07
C SER A 38 -4.60 6.76 -13.83
N PRO A 39 -5.27 7.75 -13.20
CA PRO A 39 -5.71 7.77 -11.79
C PRO A 39 -6.78 6.73 -11.47
N VAL A 40 -6.94 6.39 -10.18
CA VAL A 40 -7.91 5.38 -9.74
C VAL A 40 -9.34 5.95 -9.86
N PRO A 41 -10.23 5.30 -10.61
CA PRO A 41 -11.64 5.64 -10.66
C PRO A 41 -12.35 5.16 -9.40
N THR A 42 -13.23 5.99 -8.87
CA THR A 42 -14.27 5.54 -7.92
C THR A 42 -15.29 4.66 -8.63
N ASP A 43 -15.98 3.80 -7.87
CA ASP A 43 -17.02 2.88 -8.35
C ASP A 43 -16.61 1.90 -9.46
N ARG A 44 -15.30 1.77 -9.74
CA ARG A 44 -14.75 0.77 -10.65
C ARG A 44 -13.62 0.00 -9.97
N ILE A 45 -13.41 -1.23 -10.43
CA ILE A 45 -12.28 -2.03 -9.98
C ILE A 45 -10.99 -1.42 -10.52
N PHE A 46 -10.00 -1.30 -9.65
CA PHE A 46 -8.62 -1.01 -10.01
C PHE A 46 -7.71 -2.08 -9.39
N PHE A 47 -6.54 -2.24 -9.99
CA PHE A 47 -5.55 -3.23 -9.61
C PHE A 47 -4.29 -2.53 -9.12
N GLN A 48 -3.67 -3.12 -8.11
CA GLN A 48 -2.32 -2.74 -7.68
C GLN A 48 -1.43 -3.97 -7.71
N LEU A 49 -0.20 -3.79 -8.19
CA LEU A 49 0.88 -4.78 -8.09
C LEU A 49 2.08 -4.08 -7.47
N LEU A 50 2.40 -4.46 -6.24
CA LEU A 50 3.64 -4.08 -5.57
C LEU A 50 4.60 -5.25 -5.64
N ARG A 51 5.72 -5.09 -6.35
CA ARG A 51 6.80 -6.09 -6.41
C ARG A 51 8.02 -5.59 -5.65
N GLY A 52 8.67 -6.51 -4.96
CA GLY A 52 9.98 -6.28 -4.38
C GLY A 52 10.51 -7.51 -3.68
N GLU A 53 11.56 -7.32 -2.89
CA GLU A 53 12.20 -8.38 -2.13
C GLU A 53 12.69 -7.87 -0.78
N ILE A 54 13.09 -8.80 0.09
CA ILE A 54 13.86 -8.47 1.29
C ILE A 54 15.32 -8.88 1.00
N PRO A 55 16.23 -7.91 0.79
CA PRO A 55 17.62 -8.23 0.45
C PRO A 55 18.28 -9.08 1.56
N PRO A 56 19.13 -10.06 1.20
CA PRO A 56 19.86 -10.87 2.19
C PRO A 56 20.69 -10.02 3.18
N SER A 57 21.15 -8.85 2.75
CA SER A 57 21.90 -7.92 3.61
C SER A 57 21.08 -7.33 4.77
N LYS A 58 19.75 -7.29 4.63
CA LYS A 58 18.81 -6.83 5.68
C LYS A 58 18.15 -7.99 6.43
N ASN A 59 18.38 -9.23 6.00
CA ASN A 59 17.83 -10.44 6.58
C ASN A 59 18.93 -11.30 7.22
N LYS A 60 19.26 -11.03 8.49
CA LYS A 60 20.32 -11.75 9.22
C LYS A 60 19.88 -13.12 9.77
N ASP A 61 18.58 -13.31 9.96
CA ASP A 61 17.97 -14.56 10.44
C ASP A 61 16.67 -14.81 9.66
N PRO A 62 16.74 -15.51 8.52
CA PRO A 62 15.58 -15.74 7.66
C PRO A 62 14.45 -16.50 8.35
N ALA A 63 14.79 -17.47 9.21
CA ALA A 63 13.79 -18.29 9.89
C ALA A 63 13.02 -17.46 10.93
N HIS A 64 13.71 -16.57 11.64
CA HIS A 64 13.06 -15.61 12.53
C HIS A 64 12.20 -14.60 11.77
N LEU A 65 12.72 -14.06 10.67
CA LEU A 65 11.99 -13.08 9.86
C LEU A 65 10.73 -13.69 9.22
N ASP A 66 10.80 -14.91 8.67
CA ASP A 66 9.62 -15.62 8.15
C ASP A 66 8.53 -15.77 9.22
N LYS A 67 8.92 -16.02 10.48
CA LYS A 67 7.96 -16.05 11.59
C LYS A 67 7.30 -14.68 11.81
N LEU A 68 8.07 -13.59 11.84
CA LEU A 68 7.53 -12.23 11.99
C LEU A 68 6.62 -11.82 10.83
N LEU A 69 6.90 -12.29 9.61
CA LEU A 69 6.08 -12.01 8.43
C LEU A 69 4.67 -12.62 8.53
N THR A 70 4.48 -13.67 9.33
CA THR A 70 3.14 -14.26 9.55
C THR A 70 2.21 -13.39 10.40
N SER A 71 2.77 -12.53 11.25
CA SER A 71 2.04 -11.58 12.10
C SER A 71 2.14 -10.13 11.62
N ALA A 72 2.72 -9.90 10.43
CA ALA A 72 2.83 -8.57 9.85
C ALA A 72 1.44 -7.93 9.65
N THR A 73 1.40 -6.60 9.77
CA THR A 73 0.19 -5.81 9.62
C THR A 73 0.34 -4.80 8.48
N LEU A 74 -0.79 -4.34 7.97
CA LEU A 74 -0.91 -3.28 6.98
C LEU A 74 -1.85 -2.22 7.55
N THR A 75 -1.30 -1.03 7.78
CA THR A 75 -2.06 0.15 8.21
C THR A 75 -2.24 1.09 7.04
N ILE A 76 -3.49 1.48 6.78
CA ILE A 76 -3.87 2.45 5.76
C ILE A 76 -4.47 3.65 6.49
N THR A 77 -3.80 4.80 6.39
CA THR A 77 -4.28 6.08 6.89
C THR A 77 -4.74 6.94 5.72
N LEU A 78 -5.97 7.44 5.79
CA LEU A 78 -6.59 8.27 4.77
C LEU A 78 -6.84 9.68 5.31
N SER A 79 -6.60 10.68 4.46
CA SER A 79 -7.07 12.07 4.67
C SER A 79 -7.37 12.71 3.32
N ALA A 80 -8.06 13.85 3.32
CA ALA A 80 -8.36 14.56 2.08
C ALA A 80 -8.36 16.08 2.23
N ILE A 81 -8.05 16.75 1.13
CA ILE A 81 -8.42 18.15 0.90
C ILE A 81 -9.57 18.13 -0.10
N LEU A 82 -10.75 18.52 0.35
CA LEU A 82 -11.98 18.42 -0.41
C LEU A 82 -12.08 19.49 -1.50
N SER A 83 -12.97 19.29 -2.47
CA SER A 83 -13.17 20.24 -3.57
C SER A 83 -13.60 21.64 -3.11
N ASN A 84 -14.23 21.74 -1.94
CA ASN A 84 -14.61 23.00 -1.30
C ASN A 84 -13.48 23.65 -0.48
N GLY A 85 -12.31 22.99 -0.36
CA GLY A 85 -11.16 23.43 0.41
C GLY A 85 -11.14 22.97 1.88
N GLU A 86 -12.18 22.28 2.36
CA GLU A 86 -12.20 21.68 3.69
C GLU A 86 -11.23 20.50 3.79
N HIS A 87 -10.82 20.19 5.02
CA HIS A 87 -9.96 19.05 5.32
C HIS A 87 -10.79 17.93 5.94
N GLU A 88 -10.60 16.71 5.43
CA GLU A 88 -11.01 15.49 6.10
C GLU A 88 -9.90 15.04 7.05
N ASP A 89 -10.26 14.77 8.30
CA ASP A 89 -9.34 14.31 9.33
C ASP A 89 -8.75 12.93 8.99
N GLU A 90 -7.56 12.65 9.54
CA GLU A 90 -6.91 11.35 9.33
C GLU A 90 -7.71 10.21 9.97
N THR A 91 -8.07 9.21 9.17
CA THR A 91 -8.68 7.96 9.63
C THR A 91 -7.78 6.79 9.28
N SER A 92 -7.53 5.90 10.23
CA SER A 92 -6.61 4.76 10.07
C SER A 92 -7.33 3.42 10.23
N TYR A 93 -6.97 2.46 9.37
CA TYR A 93 -7.42 1.08 9.42
C TYR A 93 -6.22 0.14 9.39
N THR A 94 -6.16 -0.79 10.34
CA THR A 94 -5.09 -1.79 10.41
C THR A 94 -5.68 -3.18 10.20
N VAL A 95 -5.06 -3.94 9.29
CA VAL A 95 -5.43 -5.31 8.97
C VAL A 95 -4.19 -6.21 8.95
N PRO A 96 -4.32 -7.53 9.10
CA PRO A 96 -3.19 -8.43 8.87
C PRO A 96 -2.68 -8.35 7.42
N LEU A 97 -1.37 -8.30 7.23
CA LEU A 97 -0.74 -8.39 5.91
C LEU A 97 -0.64 -9.87 5.50
N ARG A 98 -1.73 -10.39 4.97
CA ARG A 98 -1.82 -11.75 4.44
C ARG A 98 -2.86 -11.82 3.34
N THR A 99 -2.78 -12.85 2.50
CA THR A 99 -3.82 -13.13 1.50
C THR A 99 -5.20 -13.18 2.16
N THR A 100 -6.06 -12.23 1.81
CA THR A 100 -7.35 -11.98 2.47
C THR A 100 -8.35 -11.40 1.47
N GLY A 101 -9.58 -11.92 1.48
CA GLY A 101 -10.71 -11.29 0.82
C GLY A 101 -11.36 -10.24 1.74
N PHE A 102 -11.52 -9.03 1.24
CA PHE A 102 -12.16 -7.90 1.93
C PHE A 102 -13.55 -7.62 1.36
N SER A 103 -14.49 -8.59 1.40
CA SER A 103 -15.89 -8.40 0.97
C SER A 103 -16.03 -7.51 -0.30
N LEU A 104 -16.84 -6.46 -0.25
CA LEU A 104 -17.05 -5.47 -1.34
C LEU A 104 -15.83 -4.57 -1.64
N ALA A 105 -14.80 -4.56 -0.79
CA ALA A 105 -13.61 -3.72 -0.93
C ALA A 105 -12.49 -4.39 -1.75
N GLY A 106 -12.63 -5.68 -2.08
CA GLY A 106 -11.71 -6.39 -2.97
C GLY A 106 -10.93 -7.53 -2.32
N GLN A 107 -9.79 -7.88 -2.88
CA GLN A 107 -8.92 -8.94 -2.39
C GLN A 107 -7.45 -8.47 -2.34
N LEU A 108 -6.74 -8.89 -1.30
CA LEU A 108 -5.27 -8.86 -1.25
C LEU A 108 -4.75 -10.29 -1.45
N SER A 109 -3.85 -10.47 -2.40
CA SER A 109 -3.17 -11.73 -2.66
C SER A 109 -1.65 -11.55 -2.64
N ILE A 110 -0.93 -12.56 -2.20
CA ILE A 110 0.54 -12.55 -2.21
C ILE A 110 1.03 -13.68 -3.12
N ARG A 111 2.03 -13.40 -3.96
CA ARG A 111 2.78 -14.42 -4.71
C ARG A 111 4.24 -14.43 -4.30
N ASN A 112 4.82 -15.61 -4.22
CA ASN A 112 6.25 -15.80 -3.98
C ASN A 112 7.06 -15.71 -5.29
N SER A 113 8.36 -15.98 -5.20
CA SER A 113 9.31 -15.90 -6.31
C SER A 113 9.04 -16.89 -7.46
N THR A 114 8.26 -17.96 -7.23
CA THR A 114 7.83 -18.89 -8.29
C THR A 114 6.50 -18.48 -8.94
N GLY A 115 5.88 -17.40 -8.46
CA GLY A 115 4.56 -16.95 -8.87
C GLY A 115 3.41 -17.70 -8.19
N ALA A 116 3.69 -18.61 -7.25
CA ALA A 116 2.66 -19.32 -6.51
C ALA A 116 1.99 -18.40 -5.49
N TYR A 117 0.66 -18.50 -5.39
CA TYR A 117 -0.09 -17.79 -4.35
C TYR A 117 0.23 -18.39 -2.97
N VAL A 118 0.52 -17.51 -2.02
CA VAL A 118 0.92 -17.85 -0.65
C VAL A 118 0.16 -16.98 0.34
N GLU A 119 0.09 -17.41 1.60
CA GLU A 119 -0.62 -16.65 2.64
C GLU A 119 0.16 -15.40 3.09
N HIS A 120 1.48 -15.49 3.19
CA HIS A 120 2.35 -14.43 3.70
C HIS A 120 3.54 -14.17 2.76
N LEU A 121 4.19 -13.02 2.95
CA LEU A 121 5.48 -12.72 2.31
C LEU A 121 6.55 -13.72 2.79
N SER A 122 7.55 -13.96 1.94
CA SER A 122 8.77 -14.68 2.29
C SER A 122 9.93 -13.72 2.53
N SER A 123 10.78 -14.08 3.47
CA SER A 123 12.05 -13.43 3.77
C SER A 123 13.11 -13.60 2.68
N SER A 124 12.82 -14.40 1.63
CA SER A 124 13.76 -14.72 0.56
C SER A 124 13.14 -14.57 -0.83
N GLY A 125 13.93 -14.03 -1.77
CA GLY A 125 13.51 -13.81 -3.15
C GLY A 125 12.39 -12.79 -3.31
N HIS A 126 11.84 -12.75 -4.53
CA HIS A 126 10.77 -11.81 -4.87
C HIS A 126 9.44 -12.16 -4.21
N ASN A 127 8.70 -11.11 -3.89
CA ASN A 127 7.32 -11.16 -3.46
C ASN A 127 6.50 -10.17 -4.29
N ASP A 128 5.30 -10.59 -4.67
CA ASP A 128 4.28 -9.72 -5.24
C ASP A 128 3.12 -9.59 -4.26
N ILE A 129 2.71 -8.36 -3.96
CA ILE A 129 1.43 -8.06 -3.31
C ILE A 129 0.50 -7.53 -4.40
N LEU A 130 -0.60 -8.23 -4.61
CA LEU A 130 -1.61 -7.89 -5.59
C LEU A 130 -2.89 -7.49 -4.87
N THR A 131 -3.51 -6.41 -5.32
CA THR A 131 -4.86 -6.07 -4.91
C THR A 131 -5.75 -5.85 -6.12
N ASP A 132 -6.96 -6.39 -6.05
CA ASP A 132 -8.09 -5.92 -6.83
C ASP A 132 -9.02 -5.23 -5.85
N CYS A 133 -9.29 -3.94 -6.04
CA CYS A 133 -10.06 -3.15 -5.08
C CYS A 133 -11.08 -2.29 -5.82
N GLN A 134 -12.14 -1.92 -5.11
CA GLN A 134 -13.06 -0.89 -5.53
C GLN A 134 -13.15 0.14 -4.41
N LEU A 135 -13.05 1.43 -4.75
CA LEU A 135 -13.37 2.51 -3.83
C LEU A 135 -14.83 2.92 -4.09
N PRO A 136 -15.80 2.57 -3.22
CA PRO A 136 -17.18 2.92 -3.45
C PRO A 136 -17.35 4.44 -3.32
N GLY A 137 -17.72 5.10 -4.39
CA GLY A 137 -17.87 6.55 -4.48
C GLY A 137 -18.90 7.09 -3.48
N MET A 138 -19.87 6.27 -3.08
CA MET A 138 -20.85 6.62 -2.04
C MET A 138 -20.26 6.92 -0.66
N PHE A 139 -19.03 6.47 -0.36
CA PHE A 139 -18.33 6.72 0.91
C PHE A 139 -17.21 7.77 0.78
N ILE A 140 -17.03 8.34 -0.40
CA ILE A 140 -15.94 9.25 -0.73
C ILE A 140 -16.56 10.62 -1.03
N ARG A 141 -16.04 11.68 -0.42
CA ARG A 141 -16.29 13.07 -0.85
C ARG A 141 -15.29 13.46 -1.93
N THR A 142 -15.73 14.31 -2.86
CA THR A 142 -14.89 14.74 -3.97
C THR A 142 -13.72 15.59 -3.46
N GLY A 143 -12.50 15.24 -3.85
CA GLY A 143 -11.30 15.95 -3.39
C GLY A 143 -9.99 15.25 -3.71
N THR A 144 -8.90 15.83 -3.22
CA THR A 144 -7.56 15.23 -3.26
C THR A 144 -7.35 14.38 -2.02
N TRP A 145 -7.40 13.06 -2.19
CA TRP A 145 -7.20 12.07 -1.14
C TRP A 145 -5.73 11.67 -1.03
N THR A 146 -5.24 11.56 0.20
CA THR A 146 -3.93 11.02 0.54
C THR A 146 -4.08 9.70 1.28
N PHE A 147 -3.37 8.69 0.80
CA PHE A 147 -3.29 7.35 1.36
C PHE A 147 -1.86 7.12 1.84
N LYS A 148 -1.67 6.94 3.14
CA LYS A 148 -0.42 6.46 3.71
C LYS A 148 -0.58 4.98 4.02
N VAL A 149 0.26 4.15 3.43
CA VAL A 149 0.23 2.70 3.59
C VAL A 149 1.52 2.29 4.27
N VAL A 150 1.42 1.69 5.44
CA VAL A 150 2.57 1.22 6.23
C VAL A 150 2.38 -0.25 6.54
N ALA A 151 3.31 -1.08 6.10
CA ALA A 151 3.41 -2.46 6.50
C ALA A 151 4.45 -2.60 7.61
N GLU A 152 4.09 -3.27 8.71
CA GLU A 152 4.93 -3.39 9.91
C GLU A 152 4.96 -4.84 10.40
N LEU A 153 6.14 -5.27 10.86
CA LEU A 153 6.30 -6.49 11.64
C LEU A 153 5.80 -6.28 13.07
N GLU A 154 5.53 -7.38 13.77
CA GLU A 154 5.08 -7.37 15.17
C GLU A 154 6.08 -6.69 16.13
N ASP A 155 7.37 -6.66 15.78
CA ASP A 155 8.42 -5.99 16.55
C ASP A 155 8.52 -4.47 16.27
N GLY A 156 7.64 -3.93 15.43
CA GLY A 156 7.61 -2.52 15.02
C GLY A 156 8.55 -2.18 13.86
N THR A 157 9.25 -3.16 13.28
CA THR A 157 10.07 -2.93 12.08
C THR A 157 9.19 -2.63 10.88
N CYS A 158 9.43 -1.51 10.21
CA CYS A 158 8.74 -1.16 8.97
C CYS A 158 9.19 -2.09 7.82
N LEU A 159 8.24 -2.85 7.27
CA LEU A 159 8.43 -3.60 6.03
C LEU A 159 8.54 -2.64 4.84
N PHE A 160 7.47 -1.91 4.55
CA PHE A 160 7.47 -0.84 3.57
C PHE A 160 6.49 0.26 3.97
N ALA A 161 6.74 1.46 3.48
CA ALA A 161 5.86 2.59 3.68
C ALA A 161 5.80 3.43 2.40
N ILE A 162 4.58 3.61 1.88
CA ILE A 162 4.31 4.43 0.70
C ILE A 162 3.19 5.42 0.97
N THR A 163 3.29 6.59 0.36
CA THR A 163 2.23 7.61 0.35
C THR A 163 1.79 7.82 -1.09
N LEU A 164 0.48 7.78 -1.34
CA LEU A 164 -0.16 8.06 -2.63
C LEU A 164 -1.14 9.22 -2.45
N THR A 165 -1.16 10.17 -3.38
CA THR A 165 -2.14 11.26 -3.36
C THR A 165 -2.84 11.36 -4.71
N GLN A 166 -4.16 11.39 -4.75
CA GLN A 166 -4.89 11.53 -6.02
C GLN A 166 -6.23 12.23 -5.85
N TRP A 167 -6.71 12.83 -6.95
CA TRP A 167 -8.07 13.31 -7.01
C TRP A 167 -9.03 12.12 -7.13
N LEU A 168 -10.08 12.10 -6.30
CA LEU A 168 -11.18 11.16 -6.37
C LEU A 168 -12.50 11.91 -6.52
N GLU A 169 -13.34 11.43 -7.43
CA GLU A 169 -14.70 11.92 -7.62
C GLU A 169 -15.67 11.07 -6.80
N GLY A 170 -16.26 11.67 -5.77
CA GLY A 170 -17.11 10.99 -4.81
C GLY A 170 -18.58 11.35 -4.96
N GLY A 171 -19.46 10.44 -4.56
CA GLY A 171 -20.91 10.64 -4.50
C GLY A 171 -21.43 11.05 -3.13
N MET A 172 -20.57 11.04 -2.09
CA MET A 172 -20.93 11.52 -0.76
C MET A 172 -21.05 13.04 -0.80
N LYS A 173 -22.22 13.56 -0.39
CA LYS A 173 -22.47 15.00 -0.32
C LYS A 173 -21.76 15.61 0.90
N ASP A 174 -21.40 16.88 0.76
CA ASP A 174 -21.03 17.75 1.87
C ASP A 174 -22.18 17.94 2.87
#